data_AF-A0A931YTI1-F1
#
_entry.id   AF-A0A931YTI1-F1
#
_cell.length_a   1.000
_cell.length_b   1.000
_cell.length_c   1.000
_cell.angle_alpha   90.00
_cell.angle_beta   90.00
_cell.angle_gamma   90.00
#
_symmetry.space_group_name_H-M   'P 1'
#
loop_
_entity.id
_entity.type
_entity.pdbx_description
1 polymer ?
#
loop_
_entity_poly.entity_id
_entity_poly.type
_entity_poly.pdbx_seq_one_letter_code
_entity_poly.pdbx_strand_id
1 'polypeptide(L)'
;AAHLFVFYYAVLADVTPPVAVTAFAGAQMAGADPMRTGWQASRVALSGFLAPFLFVYQPALLMRGAWTEILVFFACAVIALSVLSAAAAGHMFRPLGWLQRLFLIAVALAAISTHLTVSVATSAVLVAFAAWDWSRARSGAA
;
A
#
# COMPACT_ATOMS: atom_id res chain seq x y z
N ALA A 1 12.15 16.06 -6.29
CA ALA A 1 12.18 14.73 -5.64
C ALA A 1 12.45 14.86 -4.15
N ALA A 2 13.61 15.37 -3.72
CA ALA A 2 13.96 15.51 -2.29
C ALA A 2 12.92 16.24 -1.44
N HIS A 3 12.37 17.37 -1.90
CA HIS A 3 11.32 18.10 -1.18
C HIS A 3 10.05 17.26 -0.93
N LEU A 4 9.57 16.50 -1.93
CA LEU A 4 8.42 15.61 -1.76
C LEU A 4 8.75 14.39 -0.90
N PHE A 5 9.99 13.89 -0.99
CA PHE A 5 10.46 12.79 -0.16
C PHE A 5 10.41 13.18 1.32
N VAL A 6 11.03 14.31 1.69
CA VAL A 6 11.04 14.82 3.06
C VAL A 6 9.63 15.18 3.53
N PHE A 7 8.83 15.85 2.69
CA PHE A 7 7.43 16.17 3.01
C PHE A 7 6.61 14.92 3.32
N TYR A 8 6.73 13.87 2.50
CA TYR A 8 5.97 12.64 2.69
C TYR A 8 6.39 11.91 3.97
N TYR A 9 7.69 11.86 4.28
CA TYR A 9 8.17 11.31 5.55
C TYR A 9 7.75 12.12 6.76
N ALA A 10 7.66 13.46 6.65
CA ALA A 10 7.15 14.30 7.73
C ALA A 10 5.68 13.96 8.05
N VAL A 11 4.84 13.76 7.02
CA VAL A 11 3.44 13.34 7.20
C VAL A 11 3.34 11.91 7.76
N LEU A 12 4.19 10.98 7.27
CA LEU A 12 4.21 9.61 7.77
C LEU A 12 4.79 9.48 9.19
N ALA A 13 5.57 10.45 9.68
CA ALA A 13 6.11 10.41 11.03
C ALA A 13 4.96 10.33 12.07
N ASP A 14 3.84 11.00 11.79
CA ASP A 14 2.62 11.04 12.60
C ASP A 14 1.83 9.71 12.60
N VAL A 15 2.29 8.68 11.88
CA VAL A 15 1.68 7.35 11.87
C VAL A 15 2.38 6.39 12.84
N THR A 16 3.61 6.68 13.27
CA THR A 16 4.41 5.76 14.09
C THR A 16 4.16 5.97 15.58
N PRO A 17 3.98 4.90 16.40
CA PRO A 17 3.79 5.04 17.84
C PRO A 17 5.18 5.32 18.45
N PRO A 18 5.31 6.23 19.43
CA PRO A 18 4.27 6.75 20.32
C PRO A 18 3.70 8.13 19.93
N VAL A 19 3.98 8.65 18.73
CA VAL A 19 3.61 10.02 18.32
C VAL A 19 2.39 10.08 17.40
N ALA A 20 1.65 8.97 17.26
CA ALA A 20 0.53 8.84 16.34
C ALA A 20 -0.75 9.59 16.79
N VAL A 21 -0.66 10.92 16.88
CA VAL A 21 -1.68 11.82 17.44
C VAL A 21 -3.06 11.64 16.80
N THR A 22 -3.14 11.48 15.49
CA THR A 22 -4.40 11.30 14.76
C THR A 22 -5.06 9.96 15.08
N ALA A 23 -4.26 8.89 15.15
CA ALA A 23 -4.74 7.56 15.52
C ALA A 23 -5.19 7.51 16.99
N PHE A 24 -4.46 8.21 17.88
CA PHE A 24 -4.81 8.28 19.29
C PHE A 24 -6.07 9.10 19.53
N ALA A 25 -6.25 10.22 18.85
CA ALA A 25 -7.49 10.98 18.90
C ALA A 25 -8.69 10.14 18.43
N GLY A 26 -8.53 9.41 17.32
CA GLY A 26 -9.57 8.49 16.82
C GLY A 26 -9.86 7.34 17.80
N ALA A 27 -8.84 6.78 18.44
CA ALA A 27 -9.00 5.72 19.44
C ALA A 27 -9.81 6.20 20.65
N GLN A 28 -9.54 7.42 21.14
CA GLN A 28 -10.29 8.02 22.25
C GLN A 28 -11.77 8.24 21.91
N MET A 29 -12.08 8.64 20.66
CA MET A 29 -13.46 8.76 20.19
C MET A 29 -14.17 7.41 20.08
N ALA A 30 -13.44 6.35 19.71
CA ALA A 30 -13.96 5.00 19.56
C ALA A 30 -13.94 4.15 20.86
N GLY A 31 -13.40 4.68 21.96
CA GLY A 31 -13.23 3.95 23.22
C GLY A 31 -12.21 2.81 23.17
N ALA A 32 -11.28 2.83 22.21
CA ALA A 32 -10.24 1.82 22.05
C ALA A 32 -8.92 2.27 22.71
N ASP A 33 -8.05 1.32 23.05
CA ASP A 33 -6.72 1.62 23.56
C ASP A 33 -5.88 2.38 22.49
N PRO A 34 -5.39 3.60 22.78
CA PRO A 34 -4.66 4.41 21.81
C PRO A 34 -3.39 3.73 21.30
N MET A 35 -2.63 3.09 22.19
CA MET A 35 -1.35 2.46 21.84
C MET A 35 -1.55 1.29 20.89
N ARG A 36 -2.53 0.41 21.18
CA ARG A 36 -2.93 -0.70 20.31
C ARG A 36 -3.43 -0.20 18.96
N THR A 37 -4.24 0.85 18.95
CA THR A 37 -4.77 1.44 17.72
C THR A 37 -3.65 2.02 16.87
N GLY A 38 -2.69 2.73 17.48
CA GLY A 38 -1.48 3.20 16.82
C GLY A 38 -0.70 2.06 16.17
N TRP A 39 -0.44 0.98 16.91
CA TRP A 39 0.29 -0.17 16.37
C TRP A 39 -0.41 -0.81 15.16
N GLN A 40 -1.74 -0.91 15.20
CA GLN A 40 -2.52 -1.40 14.05
C GLN A 40 -2.45 -0.44 12.87
N ALA A 41 -2.59 0.87 13.10
CA ALA A 41 -2.50 1.89 12.07
C ALA A 41 -1.12 1.86 11.37
N SER A 42 -0.03 1.80 12.14
CA SER A 42 1.33 1.73 11.58
C SER A 42 1.56 0.45 10.77
N ARG A 43 0.96 -0.67 11.18
CA ARG A 43 1.07 -1.94 10.46
C ARG A 43 0.45 -1.86 9.07
N VAL A 44 -0.70 -1.19 8.93
CA VAL A 44 -1.38 -0.96 7.63
C VAL A 44 -0.62 0.07 6.80
N ALA A 45 -0.14 1.13 7.45
CA ALA A 45 0.56 2.24 6.83
C ALA A 45 2.02 1.93 6.44
N LEU A 46 2.58 0.78 6.83
CA LEU A 46 3.92 0.34 6.46
C LEU A 46 4.14 0.35 4.93
N SER A 47 3.10 0.00 4.18
CA SER A 47 3.09 0.11 2.71
C SER A 47 3.37 1.52 2.20
N GLY A 48 2.86 2.53 2.91
CA GLY A 48 3.05 3.94 2.58
C GLY A 48 4.52 4.36 2.62
N PHE A 49 5.36 3.74 3.45
CA PHE A 49 6.80 4.05 3.54
C PHE A 49 7.57 3.79 2.24
N LEU A 50 6.98 3.05 1.28
CA LEU A 50 7.58 2.82 -0.03
C LEU A 50 7.26 3.90 -1.06
N ALA A 51 6.23 4.72 -0.85
CA ALA A 51 5.84 5.77 -1.79
C ALA A 51 6.94 6.81 -2.09
N PRO A 52 7.78 7.25 -1.13
CA PRO A 52 8.88 8.15 -1.41
C PRO A 52 9.90 7.57 -2.41
N PHE A 53 10.12 6.25 -2.36
CA PHE A 53 11.00 5.57 -3.30
C PHE A 53 10.39 5.53 -4.71
N LEU A 54 9.07 5.32 -4.81
CA LEU A 54 8.35 5.40 -6.08
C LEU A 54 8.58 6.77 -6.77
N PHE A 55 8.50 7.88 -6.03
CA PHE A 55 8.77 9.21 -6.59
C PHE A 55 10.21 9.44 -7.07
N VAL A 56 11.17 8.67 -6.55
CA VAL A 56 12.58 8.74 -6.97
C VAL A 56 12.80 7.90 -8.23
N TYR A 57 12.23 6.69 -8.28
CA TYR A 57 12.42 5.75 -9.39
C TYR A 57 11.52 6.01 -10.60
N GLN A 58 10.37 6.65 -10.41
CA GLN A 58 9.38 6.91 -11.47
C GLN A 58 9.12 8.41 -11.60
N PRO A 59 9.86 9.13 -12.46
CA PRO A 59 9.63 10.55 -12.71
C PRO A 59 8.23 10.84 -13.28
N ALA A 60 7.57 9.84 -13.88
CA ALA A 60 6.17 9.92 -14.31
C ALA A 60 5.23 10.27 -13.14
N LEU A 61 5.48 9.79 -11.92
CA LEU A 61 4.68 10.16 -10.74
C LEU A 61 4.89 11.62 -10.31
N LEU A 62 5.96 12.26 -10.78
CA LEU A 62 6.21 13.69 -10.61
C LEU A 62 5.62 14.52 -11.77
N MET A 63 4.69 13.95 -12.53
CA MET A 63 4.11 14.52 -13.74
C MET A 63 5.15 14.91 -14.80
N ARG A 64 6.27 14.18 -14.84
CA ARG A 64 7.31 14.35 -15.87
C ARG A 64 7.24 13.17 -16.85
N GLY A 65 6.63 13.39 -18.00
CA GLY A 65 6.52 12.38 -19.05
C GLY A 65 5.26 12.53 -19.89
N ALA A 66 4.96 11.53 -20.70
CA ALA A 66 3.70 11.48 -21.45
C ALA A 66 2.51 11.22 -20.51
N TRP A 67 1.37 11.86 -20.77
CA TRP A 67 0.16 11.70 -19.96
C TRP A 67 -0.30 10.25 -19.79
N THR A 68 -0.15 9.44 -20.82
CA THR A 68 -0.47 8.00 -20.80
C THR A 68 0.41 7.24 -19.81
N GLU A 69 1.71 7.53 -19.81
CA GLU A 69 2.67 6.92 -18.89
C GLU A 69 2.43 7.33 -17.44
N ILE A 70 2.10 8.61 -17.20
CA ILE A 70 1.73 9.12 -15.88
C ILE A 70 0.52 8.38 -15.33
N LEU A 71 -0.55 8.25 -16.13
CA LEU A 71 -1.78 7.55 -15.73
C LEU A 71 -1.53 6.07 -15.41
N VAL A 72 -0.74 5.38 -16.24
CA VAL A 72 -0.42 3.96 -16.05
C VAL A 72 0.40 3.75 -14.78
N PHE A 73 1.50 4.48 -14.59
CA PHE A 73 2.31 4.34 -13.38
C PHE A 73 1.56 4.75 -12.12
N PHE A 74 0.71 5.78 -12.20
CA PHE A 74 -0.16 6.16 -11.09
C PHE A 74 -1.12 5.03 -10.70
N ALA A 75 -1.81 4.42 -11.68
CA ALA A 75 -2.72 3.31 -11.43
C ALA A 75 -1.98 2.09 -10.85
N CYS A 76 -0.83 1.73 -11.42
CA CYS A 76 0.01 0.64 -10.91
C CYS A 76 0.48 0.90 -9.48
N ALA A 77 0.92 2.13 -9.16
CA ALA A 77 1.35 2.50 -7.82
C ALA A 77 0.21 2.40 -6.79
N VAL A 78 -0.99 2.87 -7.14
CA VAL A 78 -2.18 2.76 -6.27
C VAL A 78 -2.51 1.29 -5.98
N ILE A 79 -2.50 0.44 -7.01
CA ILE A 79 -2.77 -1.00 -6.86
C ILE A 79 -1.69 -1.65 -5.97
N ALA A 80 -0.41 -1.41 -6.28
CA ALA A 80 0.71 -2.01 -5.56
C ALA A 80 0.70 -1.63 -4.07
N LEU A 81 0.52 -0.35 -3.74
CA LEU A 81 0.48 0.13 -2.36
C LEU A 81 -0.75 -0.39 -1.61
N SER A 82 -1.91 -0.46 -2.26
CA SER A 82 -3.14 -0.98 -1.65
C SER A 82 -3.00 -2.46 -1.29
N VAL A 83 -2.47 -3.27 -2.21
CA VAL A 83 -2.28 -4.71 -1.95
C VAL A 83 -1.16 -4.95 -0.95
N LEU A 84 -0.10 -4.15 -0.97
CA LEU A 84 0.96 -4.20 0.03
C LEU A 84 0.42 -3.87 1.43
N SER A 85 -0.48 -2.88 1.54
CA SER A 85 -1.16 -2.53 2.78
C SER A 85 -2.03 -3.68 3.30
N ALA A 86 -2.82 -4.30 2.42
CA ALA A 86 -3.63 -5.48 2.75
C ALA A 86 -2.77 -6.69 3.18
N ALA A 87 -1.63 -6.91 2.52
CA ALA A 87 -0.69 -7.96 2.87
C ALA A 87 -0.03 -7.72 4.24
N ALA A 88 0.31 -6.46 4.56
CA ALA A 88 0.87 -6.06 5.86
C ALA A 88 -0.17 -6.13 6.99
N ALA A 89 -1.41 -5.71 6.73
CA ALA A 89 -2.55 -5.91 7.62
C ALA A 89 -2.86 -7.40 7.83
N GLY A 90 -2.58 -8.20 6.80
CA GLY A 90 -2.79 -9.64 6.81
C GLY A 90 -4.21 -10.08 6.46
N HIS A 91 -4.99 -9.15 5.93
CA HIS A 91 -6.39 -9.32 5.58
C HIS A 91 -6.70 -8.47 4.35
N MET A 92 -7.32 -9.08 3.34
CA MET A 92 -7.80 -8.38 2.14
C MET A 92 -9.32 -8.45 2.08
N PHE A 93 -9.89 -9.54 1.55
CA PHE A 93 -11.30 -9.89 1.73
C PHE A 93 -11.49 -11.12 2.62
N ARG A 94 -10.42 -11.91 2.76
CA ARG A 94 -10.30 -13.05 3.66
C ARG A 94 -8.99 -12.93 4.46
N PRO A 95 -8.87 -13.66 5.60
CA PRO A 95 -7.59 -13.78 6.28
C PRO A 95 -6.57 -14.42 5.33
N LEU A 96 -5.47 -13.70 5.04
CA LEU A 96 -4.40 -14.15 4.17
C LEU A 96 -3.44 -15.07 4.94
N GLY A 97 -3.14 -16.23 4.38
CA GLY A 97 -2.09 -17.12 4.91
C GLY A 97 -0.70 -16.50 4.77
N TRP A 98 0.27 -16.95 5.58
CA TRP A 98 1.62 -16.36 5.60
C TRP A 98 2.32 -16.44 4.23
N LEU A 99 2.14 -17.55 3.50
CA LEU A 99 2.65 -17.74 2.14
C LEU A 99 2.07 -16.72 1.15
N GLN A 100 0.75 -16.48 1.23
CA GLN A 100 0.07 -15.51 0.35
C GLN A 100 0.55 -14.10 0.63
N ARG A 101 0.76 -13.74 1.91
CA ARG A 101 1.30 -12.43 2.28
C ARG A 101 2.70 -12.22 1.70
N LEU A 102 3.58 -13.22 1.84
CA LEU A 102 4.95 -13.11 1.33
C LEU A 102 4.96 -12.99 -0.21
N PHE A 103 4.10 -13.75 -0.89
CA PHE A 103 3.90 -13.65 -2.33
C PHE A 103 3.41 -12.26 -2.75
N LEU A 104 2.39 -11.73 -2.08
CA LEU A 104 1.84 -10.39 -2.39
C LEU A 104 2.87 -9.28 -2.13
N ILE A 105 3.65 -9.37 -1.06
CA ILE A 105 4.74 -8.42 -0.78
C ILE A 105 5.78 -8.48 -1.90
N ALA A 106 6.21 -9.68 -2.31
CA ALA A 106 7.21 -9.84 -3.38
C ALA A 106 6.71 -9.28 -4.72
N VAL A 107 5.46 -9.56 -5.09
CA VAL A 107 4.86 -9.07 -6.34
C VAL A 107 4.63 -7.55 -6.29
N ALA A 108 4.18 -7.01 -5.16
CA ALA A 108 4.00 -5.57 -4.98
C ALA A 108 5.33 -4.82 -5.02
N LEU A 109 6.40 -5.38 -4.47
CA LEU A 109 7.75 -4.83 -4.61
C LEU A 109 8.24 -4.88 -6.06
N ALA A 110 7.98 -5.96 -6.78
CA ALA A 110 8.31 -6.06 -8.20
C ALA A 110 7.55 -5.04 -9.07
N ALA A 111 6.34 -4.64 -8.66
CA ALA A 111 5.55 -3.60 -9.34
C ALA A 111 6.19 -2.19 -9.27
N ILE A 112 7.09 -1.97 -8.32
CA ILE A 112 7.84 -0.70 -8.13
C ILE A 112 9.03 -0.60 -9.11
N SER A 113 9.26 -1.62 -9.94
CA SER A 113 10.32 -1.57 -10.96
C SER A 113 10.13 -0.44 -11.97
N THR A 114 11.27 0.07 -12.48
CA THR A 114 11.32 1.16 -13.48
C THR A 114 10.83 0.70 -14.86
N HIS A 115 10.77 -0.61 -15.13
CA HIS A 115 10.31 -1.13 -16.41
C HIS A 115 8.78 -1.19 -16.47
N LEU A 116 8.20 -0.48 -17.45
CA LEU A 116 6.75 -0.41 -17.67
C LEU A 116 6.10 -1.80 -17.80
N THR A 117 6.75 -2.71 -18.53
CA THR A 117 6.24 -4.08 -18.75
C THR A 117 6.11 -4.87 -17.46
N VAL A 118 7.10 -4.76 -16.57
CA VAL A 118 7.11 -5.45 -15.28
C VAL A 118 6.06 -4.84 -14.37
N SER A 119 5.95 -3.51 -14.32
CA SER A 119 4.95 -2.81 -13.47
C SER A 119 3.52 -3.15 -13.89
N VAL A 120 3.23 -3.20 -15.20
CA VAL A 120 1.91 -3.59 -15.72
C VAL A 120 1.63 -5.08 -15.49
N ALA A 121 2.59 -5.97 -15.77
CA ALA A 121 2.40 -7.41 -15.59
C ALA A 121 2.15 -7.78 -14.13
N THR A 122 2.94 -7.23 -13.21
CA THR A 122 2.77 -7.45 -11.76
C THR A 122 1.47 -6.84 -11.25
N SER A 123 1.10 -5.63 -11.70
CA SER A 123 -0.20 -5.03 -11.35
C SER A 123 -1.37 -5.87 -11.83
N ALA A 124 -1.29 -6.45 -13.03
CA ALA A 124 -2.31 -7.37 -13.54
C ALA A 124 -2.41 -8.64 -12.68
N VAL A 125 -1.28 -9.20 -12.24
CA VAL A 125 -1.26 -10.35 -11.31
C VAL A 125 -1.89 -9.98 -9.97
N LEU A 126 -1.59 -8.81 -9.41
CA LEU A 126 -2.18 -8.33 -8.15
C LEU A 126 -3.70 -8.16 -8.27
N VAL A 127 -4.18 -7.57 -9.37
CA VAL A 127 -5.62 -7.41 -9.63
C VAL A 127 -6.30 -8.77 -9.83
N ALA A 128 -5.68 -9.69 -10.56
CA ALA A 128 -6.20 -11.04 -10.75
C ALA A 128 -6.31 -11.80 -9.42
N PHE A 129 -5.29 -11.68 -8.55
CA PHE A 129 -5.32 -12.26 -7.22
C PHE A 129 -6.43 -11.64 -6.35
N ALA A 130 -6.56 -10.31 -6.38
CA ALA A 130 -7.61 -9.60 -5.66
C ALA A 130 -9.01 -10.02 -6.10
N ALA A 131 -9.24 -10.13 -7.42
CA ALA A 131 -10.51 -10.58 -7.99
C ALA A 131 -10.80 -12.04 -7.63
N TRP A 132 -9.78 -12.90 -7.61
CA TRP A 132 -9.90 -14.29 -7.18
C TRP A 132 -10.25 -14.39 -5.68
N ASP A 133 -9.56 -13.66 -4.81
CA ASP A 133 -9.86 -13.62 -3.37
C ASP A 133 -11.29 -13.11 -3.12
N TRP A 134 -11.71 -12.07 -3.86
CA TRP A 134 -13.06 -11.53 -3.81
C TRP A 134 -14.13 -12.54 -4.27
N SER A 135 -13.90 -13.25 -5.37
CA SER A 135 -14.81 -14.28 -5.87
C SER A 135 -14.99 -15.42 -4.86
N ARG A 136 -13.90 -15.85 -4.20
CA ARG A 136 -13.92 -16.88 -3.16
C ARG A 136 -14.51 -16.40 -1.83
N ALA A 137 -14.44 -15.11 -1.54
CA ALA A 137 -15.14 -14.52 -0.40
C ALA A 137 -16.65 -14.57 -0.62
N ARG A 138 -17.12 -14.27 -1.83
CA ARG A 138 -18.54 -14.36 -2.20
C ARG A 138 -19.07 -15.79 -2.22
N SER A 139 -18.30 -16.76 -2.74
CA SER A 139 -18.74 -18.17 -2.79
C SER A 139 -18.77 -18.88 -1.44
N GLY A 140 -18.07 -18.36 -0.42
CA GLY A 140 -18.14 -18.90 0.95
C GLY A 140 -19.25 -18.31 1.82
N ALA A 141 -20.03 -17.37 1.27
CA ALA A 141 -21.18 -16.75 1.93
C ALA A 141 -22.53 -17.28 1.41
N ALA A 142 -22.50 -18.30 0.55
CA ALA A 142 -23.64 -19.10 0.10
C ALA A 142 -23.55 -20.50 0.71
#